data_AF-A0A4U2DBZ1-F1
#
_entry.id   AF-A0A4U2DBZ1-F1
#
_cell.length_a   1.000
_cell.length_b   1.000
_cell.length_c   1.000
_cell.angle_alpha   90.00
_cell.angle_beta   90.00
_cell.angle_gamma   90.00
#
_symmetry.space_group_name_H-M   'P 1'
#
loop_
_entity.id
_entity.type
_entity.pdbx_description
1 polymer ?
#
loop_
_entity_poly.entity_id
_entity_poly.type
_entity_poly.pdbx_seq_one_letter_code
_entity_poly.pdbx_strand_id
1 'polypeptide(L)'
;MTWKGFTIEGDFYDLTHLQSTSHDIEVDGNSVKLHVSYANHCFTDEKENGPILFRQEGRYWCHERYQCSIELPDLIKNKLIDNYAVPYMTKKGESYHYMEAFDYAIFFSISKPNGTTNELKLRVNS
;
A
#
# COMPACT_ATOMS: atom_id res chain seq x y z
N MET A 1 5.29 7.40 7.20
CA MET A 1 4.79 8.64 6.54
C MET A 1 3.44 8.93 7.15
N THR A 2 3.13 10.18 7.47
CA THR A 2 1.79 10.56 7.93
C THR A 2 1.04 11.13 6.76
N TRP A 3 0.05 10.39 6.26
CA TRP A 3 -0.82 10.88 5.19
C TRP A 3 -1.77 11.93 5.73
N LYS A 4 -2.11 12.92 4.91
CA LYS A 4 -3.06 13.97 5.27
C LYS A 4 -3.86 14.31 4.03
N GLY A 5 -5.11 14.68 4.22
CA GLY A 5 -5.90 15.21 3.13
C GLY A 5 -5.50 16.64 2.73
N PHE A 6 -6.04 17.09 1.61
CA PHE A 6 -5.85 18.42 1.05
C PHE A 6 -7.04 18.80 0.17
N THR A 7 -7.10 20.05 -0.25
CA THR A 7 -8.18 20.58 -1.09
C THR A 7 -7.69 20.85 -2.51
N ILE A 8 -8.46 20.44 -3.52
CA ILE A 8 -8.30 20.80 -4.93
C ILE A 8 -9.60 21.46 -5.37
N GLU A 9 -9.53 22.69 -5.88
CA GLU A 9 -10.69 23.40 -6.47
C GLU A 9 -11.95 23.47 -5.58
N GLY A 10 -11.78 23.37 -4.25
CA GLY A 10 -12.86 23.40 -3.26
C GLY A 10 -13.24 22.02 -2.70
N ASP A 11 -12.85 20.94 -3.37
CA ASP A 11 -13.10 19.57 -2.92
C ASP A 11 -11.98 19.06 -2.02
N PHE A 12 -12.35 18.50 -0.87
CA PHE A 12 -11.40 17.91 0.08
C PHE A 12 -11.22 16.42 -0.21
N TYR A 13 -9.96 16.01 -0.36
CA TYR A 13 -9.55 14.63 -0.59
C TYR A 13 -8.82 14.11 0.64
N ASP A 14 -9.42 13.16 1.35
CA ASP A 14 -8.81 12.55 2.53
C ASP A 14 -7.89 11.39 2.14
N LEU A 15 -6.68 11.36 2.70
CA LEU A 15 -5.69 10.29 2.50
C LEU A 15 -5.46 9.44 3.75
N THR A 16 -6.29 9.57 4.80
CA THR A 16 -6.12 8.83 6.06
C THR A 16 -6.27 7.31 5.89
N HIS A 17 -6.94 6.83 4.84
CA HIS A 17 -7.00 5.40 4.54
C HIS A 17 -5.62 4.79 4.23
N LEU A 18 -4.64 5.60 3.82
CA LEU A 18 -3.28 5.15 3.56
C LEU A 18 -2.37 5.20 4.79
N GLN A 19 -2.89 5.52 5.99
CA GLN A 19 -2.06 5.44 7.20
C GLN A 19 -1.53 4.02 7.41
N SER A 20 -0.34 3.94 8.00
CA SER A 20 0.18 2.67 8.45
C SER A 20 -0.69 2.06 9.54
N THR A 21 -0.96 0.77 9.39
CA THR A 21 -1.71 -0.04 10.36
C THR A 21 -0.83 -1.17 10.89
N SER A 22 -1.26 -1.81 11.96
CA SER A 22 -0.62 -3.01 12.49
C SER A 22 -1.69 -4.05 12.82
N HIS A 23 -1.41 -5.29 12.47
CA HIS A 23 -2.33 -6.41 12.61
C HIS A 23 -1.58 -7.56 13.27
N ASP A 24 -2.20 -8.22 14.24
CA ASP A 24 -1.70 -9.50 14.73
C ASP A 24 -2.25 -10.60 13.82
N ILE A 25 -1.35 -11.38 13.22
CA ILE A 25 -1.66 -12.44 12.27
C ILE A 25 -1.04 -13.76 12.75
N GLU A 26 -1.61 -14.88 12.33
CA GLU A 26 -1.04 -16.20 12.61
C GLU A 26 -0.25 -16.70 11.40
N VAL A 27 1.01 -17.07 11.61
CA VAL A 27 1.89 -17.66 10.58
C VAL A 27 2.50 -18.92 11.16
N ASP A 28 2.20 -20.06 10.55
CA ASP A 28 2.66 -21.39 11.00
C ASP A 28 2.47 -21.63 12.51
N GLY A 29 1.31 -21.23 13.05
CA GLY A 29 0.99 -21.37 14.48
C GLY A 29 1.63 -20.34 15.41
N ASN A 30 2.35 -19.35 14.86
CA ASN A 30 2.97 -18.27 15.63
C ASN A 30 2.23 -16.95 15.42
N SER A 31 1.99 -16.22 16.51
CA SER A 31 1.49 -14.84 16.43
C SER A 31 2.61 -13.91 15.96
N VAL A 32 2.39 -13.26 14.81
CA VAL A 32 3.30 -12.30 14.19
C VAL A 32 2.59 -10.96 14.05
N LYS A 33 3.27 -9.88 14.41
CA LYS A 33 2.75 -8.52 14.19
C LYS A 33 3.14 -8.05 12.80
N LEU A 34 2.16 -7.82 11.95
CA LEU A 34 2.33 -7.30 10.60
C LEU A 34 2.09 -5.79 10.58
N HIS A 35 3.14 -5.03 10.25
CA HIS A 35 3.08 -3.59 10.03
C HIS A 35 2.86 -3.30 8.55
N VAL A 36 1.70 -2.75 8.21
CA VAL A 36 1.35 -2.40 6.83
C VAL A 36 1.63 -0.92 6.58
N SER A 37 2.21 -0.62 5.43
CA SER A 37 2.46 0.75 4.97
C SER A 37 2.22 0.88 3.47
N TYR A 38 1.87 2.08 3.05
CA TYR A 38 1.52 2.37 1.66
C TYR A 38 2.56 3.29 1.03
N ALA A 39 2.92 3.02 -0.22
CA ALA A 39 3.63 3.94 -1.07
C ALA A 39 2.69 5.06 -1.55
N ASN A 40 3.19 5.89 -2.47
CA ASN A 40 2.46 7.04 -2.97
C ASN A 40 1.44 6.64 -4.04
N HIS A 41 0.31 6.06 -3.64
CA HIS A 41 -0.68 5.48 -4.54
C HIS A 41 -1.49 6.52 -5.31
N CYS A 42 -1.73 7.71 -4.75
CA CYS A 42 -2.58 8.72 -5.38
C CYS A 42 -1.85 9.67 -6.34
N PHE A 43 -0.54 9.50 -6.53
CA PHE A 43 0.27 10.43 -7.30
C PHE A 43 1.20 9.71 -8.28
N THR A 44 1.31 10.24 -9.48
CA THR A 44 2.00 9.62 -10.64
C THR A 44 3.05 10.54 -11.23
N ASP A 45 4.04 9.95 -11.88
CA ASP A 45 5.14 10.63 -12.57
C ASP A 45 4.65 11.22 -13.91
N GLU A 46 3.56 10.68 -14.50
CA GLU A 46 3.05 11.07 -15.82
C GLU A 46 1.51 10.97 -15.96
N LYS A 47 1.04 11.81 -16.90
CA LYS A 47 -0.32 12.10 -17.44
C LYS A 47 -1.13 13.18 -16.70
N GLU A 48 -1.36 14.27 -17.44
CA GLU A 48 -2.23 15.44 -17.19
C GLU A 48 -1.81 16.52 -16.19
N ASN A 49 -0.58 16.51 -15.65
CA ASN A 49 -0.09 17.58 -14.74
C ASN A 49 -1.13 17.94 -13.66
N GLY A 50 -1.66 16.92 -12.97
CA GLY A 50 -2.69 17.11 -11.95
C GLY A 50 -2.34 18.26 -10.98
N PRO A 51 -3.34 18.93 -10.40
CA PRO A 51 -3.21 20.29 -9.86
C PRO A 51 -2.26 20.43 -8.66
N ILE A 52 -1.77 19.32 -8.10
CA ILE A 52 -0.88 19.29 -6.93
C ILE A 52 0.35 18.46 -7.22
N LEU A 53 1.51 19.04 -6.90
CA LEU A 53 2.78 18.34 -6.82
C LEU A 53 2.97 17.75 -5.40
N PHE A 54 3.10 16.43 -5.30
CA PHE A 54 3.44 15.80 -4.03
C PHE A 54 4.92 16.00 -3.70
N ARG A 55 5.18 16.90 -2.75
CA ARG A 55 6.51 17.16 -2.18
C ARG A 55 7.55 17.49 -3.27
N GLN A 56 8.83 17.32 -2.95
CA GLN A 56 9.96 17.48 -3.87
C GLN A 56 10.14 16.27 -4.81
N GLU A 57 9.22 15.30 -4.79
CA GLU A 57 9.35 14.04 -5.55
C GLU A 57 8.88 14.17 -7.01
N GLY A 58 8.31 15.33 -7.40
CA GLY A 58 7.95 15.59 -8.80
C GLY A 58 6.71 14.86 -9.31
N ARG A 59 5.84 14.37 -8.40
CA ARG A 59 4.65 13.57 -8.73
C ARG A 59 3.37 14.38 -8.68
N TYR A 60 2.43 14.11 -9.58
CA TYR A 60 1.18 14.83 -9.72
C TYR A 60 -0.02 14.03 -9.19
N TRP A 61 -1.02 14.73 -8.65
CA TRP A 61 -2.28 14.14 -8.21
C TRP A 61 -2.99 13.40 -9.35
N CYS A 62 -3.51 12.21 -9.05
CA CYS A 62 -4.33 11.42 -9.97
C CYS A 62 -5.62 10.97 -9.26
N HIS A 63 -6.75 11.53 -9.67
CA HIS A 63 -8.05 11.25 -9.05
C HIS A 63 -8.49 9.78 -9.23
N GLU A 64 -8.27 9.19 -10.40
CA GLU A 64 -8.59 7.78 -10.63
C GLU A 64 -7.80 6.85 -9.70
N ARG A 65 -6.50 7.12 -9.53
CA ARG A 65 -5.67 6.38 -8.57
C ARG A 65 -6.12 6.58 -7.13
N TYR A 66 -6.55 7.79 -6.78
CA TYR A 66 -7.16 8.04 -5.47
C TYR A 66 -8.40 7.17 -5.25
N GLN A 67 -9.34 7.15 -6.20
CA GLN A 67 -10.55 6.33 -6.10
C GLN A 67 -10.21 4.85 -5.91
N CYS A 68 -9.29 4.31 -6.71
CA CYS A 68 -8.83 2.93 -6.56
C CYS A 68 -8.12 2.68 -5.22
N SER A 69 -7.39 3.67 -4.69
CA SER A 69 -6.62 3.51 -3.46
C SER A 69 -7.48 3.31 -2.21
N ILE A 70 -8.74 3.76 -2.23
CA ILE A 70 -9.67 3.67 -1.09
C ILE A 70 -9.91 2.22 -0.69
N GLU A 71 -9.91 1.30 -1.64
CA GLU A 71 -10.15 -0.13 -1.40
C GLU A 71 -8.91 -0.88 -0.90
N LEU A 72 -7.71 -0.30 -1.02
CA LEU A 72 -6.46 -0.99 -0.68
C LEU A 72 -6.43 -1.53 0.76
N PRO A 73 -6.82 -0.77 1.81
CA PRO A 73 -6.79 -1.30 3.17
C PRO A 73 -7.65 -2.55 3.36
N ASP A 74 -8.84 -2.56 2.76
CA ASP A 74 -9.75 -3.70 2.84
C ASP A 74 -9.25 -4.89 2.01
N LEU A 75 -8.64 -4.63 0.84
CA LEU A 75 -7.99 -5.67 0.05
C LEU A 75 -6.82 -6.30 0.81
N ILE A 76 -5.96 -5.50 1.45
CA ILE A 76 -4.85 -6.04 2.25
C ILE A 76 -5.40 -6.85 3.43
N LYS A 77 -6.36 -6.31 4.17
CA LYS A 77 -6.87 -6.96 5.38
C LYS A 77 -7.64 -8.25 5.08
N ASN A 78 -8.60 -8.20 4.18
CA ASN A 78 -9.57 -9.29 4.00
C ASN A 78 -9.22 -10.24 2.85
N LYS A 79 -8.30 -9.84 1.96
CA LYS A 79 -7.91 -10.64 0.79
C LYS A 79 -6.48 -11.10 0.85
N LEU A 80 -5.54 -10.25 1.26
CA LEU A 80 -4.13 -10.63 1.31
C LEU A 80 -3.76 -11.38 2.59
N ILE A 81 -4.15 -10.87 3.76
CA ILE A 81 -3.81 -11.50 5.04
C ILE A 81 -4.56 -12.83 5.21
N ASP A 82 -5.82 -12.87 4.76
CA ASP A 82 -6.69 -14.03 4.94
C ASP A 82 -6.53 -15.12 3.86
N ASN A 83 -5.78 -14.87 2.77
CA ASN A 83 -5.60 -15.85 1.68
C ASN A 83 -4.13 -16.05 1.29
N TYR A 84 -3.84 -17.16 0.61
CA TYR A 84 -2.50 -17.48 0.13
C TYR A 84 -2.05 -16.53 -1.00
N ALA A 85 -1.07 -15.65 -0.71
CA ALA A 85 -0.38 -14.88 -1.73
C ALA A 85 0.60 -15.77 -2.53
N VAL A 86 0.75 -15.52 -3.83
CA VAL A 86 1.70 -16.26 -4.67
C VAL A 86 3.02 -15.46 -4.73
N PRO A 87 4.16 -16.06 -4.38
CA PRO A 87 5.46 -15.39 -4.46
C PRO A 87 5.87 -15.16 -5.91
N TYR A 88 6.34 -13.94 -6.23
CA TYR A 88 7.05 -13.64 -7.47
C TYR A 88 8.41 -13.00 -7.15
N MET A 89 9.49 -13.55 -7.70
CA MET A 89 10.84 -13.08 -7.38
C MET A 89 11.31 -12.11 -8.48
N THR A 90 11.53 -10.85 -8.13
CA THR A 90 12.21 -9.90 -9.04
C THR A 90 13.71 -9.89 -8.76
N LYS A 91 14.52 -9.51 -9.76
CA LYS A 91 15.99 -9.38 -9.63
C LYS A 91 16.43 -8.31 -8.59
N LYS A 92 15.51 -7.48 -8.09
CA LYS A 92 15.77 -6.39 -7.13
C LYS A 92 15.31 -6.69 -5.69
N GLY A 93 14.77 -7.89 -5.44
CA GLY A 93 14.24 -8.30 -4.14
C GLY A 93 12.88 -8.99 -4.25
N GLU A 94 12.43 -9.56 -3.14
CA GLU A 94 11.17 -10.30 -3.02
C GLU A 94 9.97 -9.34 -3.21
N SER A 95 9.09 -9.64 -4.17
CA SER A 95 7.87 -8.86 -4.43
C SER A 95 6.70 -9.81 -4.64
N TYR A 96 5.80 -9.87 -3.67
CA TYR A 96 4.71 -10.85 -3.69
C TYR A 96 3.49 -10.26 -4.40
N HIS A 97 2.72 -11.11 -5.07
CA HIS A 97 1.50 -10.74 -5.80
C HIS A 97 0.31 -11.51 -5.25
N TYR A 98 -0.81 -10.82 -5.09
CA TYR A 98 -2.11 -11.45 -4.87
C TYR A 98 -2.96 -11.31 -6.13
N MET A 99 -3.49 -12.43 -6.60
CA MET A 99 -4.45 -12.50 -7.69
C MET A 99 -5.57 -13.44 -7.26
N GLU A 100 -6.63 -12.92 -6.64
CA GLU A 100 -7.92 -13.59 -6.72
C GLU A 100 -9.10 -12.64 -6.55
N ALA A 101 -10.09 -12.86 -7.43
CA ALA A 101 -11.44 -12.31 -7.54
C ALA A 101 -11.70 -11.00 -8.33
N PHE A 102 -10.72 -10.14 -8.61
CA PHE A 102 -10.92 -8.93 -9.43
C PHE A 102 -9.67 -8.57 -10.26
N ASP A 103 -9.80 -7.72 -11.29
CA ASP A 103 -8.76 -7.28 -12.26
C ASP A 103 -7.55 -6.52 -11.64
N TYR A 104 -7.25 -6.71 -10.36
CA TYR A 104 -6.23 -5.98 -9.62
C TYR A 104 -5.00 -6.84 -9.34
N ALA A 105 -3.82 -6.28 -9.64
CA ALA A 105 -2.54 -6.79 -9.19
C ALA A 105 -2.02 -5.90 -8.06
N ILE A 106 -1.88 -6.45 -6.85
CA ILE A 106 -1.25 -5.75 -5.72
C ILE A 106 0.21 -6.17 -5.65
N PHE A 107 1.11 -5.19 -5.78
CA PHE A 107 2.53 -5.38 -5.61
C PHE A 107 2.94 -4.98 -4.20
N PHE A 108 3.62 -5.84 -3.46
CA PHE A 108 4.10 -5.50 -2.14
C PHE A 108 5.44 -6.16 -1.81
N SER A 109 6.17 -5.54 -0.89
CA SER A 109 7.43 -6.06 -0.35
C SER A 109 7.24 -6.42 1.11
N ILE A 110 7.75 -7.59 1.51
CA ILE A 110 7.81 -8.02 2.91
C ILE A 110 9.25 -7.97 3.38
N SER A 111 9.46 -7.52 4.62
CA SER A 111 10.76 -7.55 5.27
C SER A 111 10.61 -7.77 6.78
N LYS A 112 11.62 -8.39 7.39
CA LYS A 112 11.71 -8.50 8.84
C LYS A 112 12.38 -7.25 9.42
N PRO A 113 11.80 -6.55 10.42
CA PRO A 113 12.47 -5.45 11.10
C PRO A 113 13.71 -5.93 11.87
N ASN A 114 14.78 -5.16 11.80
CA ASN A 114 16.02 -5.46 12.52
C ASN A 114 15.77 -5.56 14.03
N GLY A 115 16.35 -6.57 14.68
CA GLY A 115 16.25 -6.76 16.13
C GLY A 115 14.90 -7.28 16.63
N THR A 116 14.00 -7.70 15.74
CA THR A 116 12.70 -8.30 16.10
C THR A 116 12.69 -9.80 15.84
N THR A 117 11.79 -10.52 16.48
CA THR A 117 11.58 -11.98 16.26
C THR A 117 10.29 -12.26 15.52
N ASN A 118 9.19 -11.62 15.95
CA ASN A 118 7.83 -11.90 15.50
C ASN A 118 7.16 -10.67 14.88
N GLU A 119 7.91 -9.89 14.10
CA GLU A 119 7.37 -8.73 13.37
C GLU A 119 7.71 -8.82 11.89
N LEU A 120 6.80 -8.36 11.05
CA LEU A 120 6.97 -8.21 9.61
C LEU A 120 6.53 -6.81 9.19
N LYS A 121 7.20 -6.26 8.18
CA LYS A 121 6.81 -5.03 7.50
C LYS A 121 6.35 -5.39 6.10
N LEU A 122 5.10 -5.06 5.81
CA LEU A 122 4.54 -5.10 4.47
C LEU A 122 4.44 -3.68 3.93
N ARG A 123 5.02 -3.46 2.75
CA ARG A 123 4.91 -2.20 2.02
C ARG A 123 4.15 -2.44 0.72
N VAL A 124 2.99 -1.81 0.57
CA VAL A 124 2.20 -1.81 -0.67
C VAL A 124 2.84 -0.82 -1.63
N ASN A 125 3.38 -1.33 -2.73
CA ASN A 125 4.12 -0.58 -3.75
C ASN A 125 3.15 0.09 -4.74
N SER A 126 3.53 1.25 -5.27
CA SER A 126 2.72 2.10 -6.16
C SER A 126 3.32 2.20 -7.56
#